data_AF-A0A0B8Q3D4-F1
#
_entry.id   AF-A0A0B8Q3D4-F1
#
_cell.length_a   1.000
_cell.length_b   1.000
_cell.length_c   1.000
_cell.angle_alpha   90.00
_cell.angle_beta   90.00
_cell.angle_gamma   90.00
#
_symmetry.space_group_name_H-M   'P 1'
#
loop_
_entity.id
_entity.type
_entity.pdbx_description
1 polymer ?
#
loop_
_entity_poly.entity_id
_entity_poly.type
_entity_poly.pdbx_seq_one_letter_code
_entity_poly.pdbx_strand_id
1 'polypeptide(L)'
;MDFHYKNLQESQMLTAYERLLLDALKGDATLFARSDAVEACWEYVQPILDFKNDPQALFGYACGTWGPKESHDLLSKDGREWRFPCKNLTDTDYCEL
;
A
#
# COMPACT_ATOMS: atom_id res chain seq x y z
N MET A 1 -6.25 22.59 -1.77
CA MET A 1 -4.88 23.10 -1.96
C MET A 1 -4.22 22.09 -2.87
N ASP A 2 -4.03 22.46 -4.13
CA ASP A 2 -3.74 21.47 -5.19
C ASP A 2 -2.26 21.54 -5.54
N PHE A 3 -1.49 20.64 -4.93
CA PHE A 3 -0.06 20.52 -5.15
C PHE A 3 0.21 19.29 -6.02
N HIS A 4 0.91 19.49 -7.14
CA HIS A 4 1.31 18.41 -8.06
C HIS A 4 2.82 18.40 -8.25
N TYR A 5 3.48 17.31 -7.86
CA TYR A 5 4.93 17.12 -7.99
C TYR A 5 5.45 17.30 -9.44
N LYS A 6 4.62 17.04 -10.46
CA LYS A 6 4.96 17.21 -11.88
C LYS A 6 5.27 18.67 -12.27
N ASN A 7 4.73 19.65 -11.54
CA ASN A 7 4.91 21.07 -11.84
C ASN A 7 6.21 21.64 -11.27
N LEU A 8 7.01 20.83 -10.57
CA LEU A 8 8.33 21.23 -10.08
C LEU A 8 9.32 21.20 -11.25
N GLN A 9 9.68 22.38 -11.74
CA GLN A 9 10.37 22.58 -13.01
C GLN A 9 11.85 22.12 -13.01
N GLU A 10 12.44 21.83 -11.85
CA GLU A 10 13.86 21.46 -11.70
C GLU A 10 14.11 20.67 -10.39
N SER A 11 13.41 19.57 -10.19
CA SER A 11 13.83 18.60 -9.16
C SER A 11 14.21 17.31 -9.86
N GLN A 12 15.51 17.07 -10.00
CA GLN A 12 16.04 15.75 -10.31
C GLN A 12 15.80 14.88 -9.08
N MET A 13 14.55 14.43 -8.90
CA MET A 13 14.20 13.52 -7.82
C MET A 13 14.98 12.23 -8.05
N LEU A 14 15.86 11.91 -7.11
CA LEU A 14 16.56 10.65 -7.10
C LEU A 14 15.52 9.53 -7.12
N THR A 15 15.73 8.56 -7.98
CA THR A 15 14.97 7.31 -7.94
C THR A 15 15.23 6.60 -6.61
N ALA A 16 14.32 5.70 -6.22
CA ALA A 16 14.41 5.02 -4.93
C ALA A 16 15.79 4.38 -4.68
N TYR A 17 16.37 3.73 -5.70
CA TYR A 17 17.68 3.10 -5.58
C TYR A 17 18.83 4.10 -5.54
N GLU A 18 18.80 5.15 -6.36
CA GLU A 18 19.84 6.19 -6.33
C GLU A 18 19.93 6.84 -4.95
N ARG A 19 18.76 7.08 -4.33
CA ARG A 19 18.69 7.61 -2.97
C ARG A 19 19.27 6.65 -1.94
N LEU A 20 18.86 5.39 -1.96
CA LEU A 20 19.33 4.38 -1.00
C LEU A 20 20.84 4.12 -1.11
N LEU A 21 21.38 4.09 -2.34
CA LEU A 21 22.82 3.93 -2.56
C LEU A 21 23.61 5.15 -2.04
N LEU A 22 23.11 6.36 -2.28
CA LEU A 22 23.72 7.57 -1.76
C LEU A 22 23.74 7.59 -0.22
N ASP A 23 22.65 7.17 0.41
CA ASP A 23 22.51 7.14 1.87
C ASP A 23 23.43 6.06 2.48
N ALA A 24 23.55 4.89 1.83
CA ALA A 24 24.51 3.85 2.23
C ALA A 24 25.97 4.34 2.18
N LEU A 25 26.35 5.07 1.12
CA LEU A 25 27.69 5.64 0.99
C LEU A 25 27.98 6.72 2.03
N LYS A 26 26.95 7.46 2.46
CA LYS A 26 27.04 8.48 3.51
C LYS A 26 26.96 7.90 4.93
N GLY A 27 26.64 6.61 5.07
CA GLY A 27 26.41 5.97 6.36
C GLY A 27 25.11 6.42 7.03
N ASP A 28 24.13 6.92 6.27
CA ASP A 28 22.81 7.30 6.79
C ASP A 28 21.88 6.10 6.77
N ALA A 29 21.53 5.60 7.95
CA ALA A 29 20.67 4.43 8.12
C ALA A 29 19.17 4.75 8.21
N THR A 30 18.75 6.01 8.06
CA THR A 30 17.38 6.46 8.35
C THR A 30 16.31 5.78 7.48
N LEU A 31 16.63 5.47 6.22
CA LEU A 31 15.71 4.80 5.29
C LEU A 31 15.88 3.27 5.24
N PHE A 32 16.70 2.71 6.13
CA PHE A 32 16.91 1.27 6.21
C PHE A 32 16.09 0.69 7.37
N ALA A 33 15.44 -0.44 7.12
CA ALA A 33 14.76 -1.17 8.18
C ALA A 33 15.78 -1.75 9.16
N ARG A 34 15.57 -1.53 10.46
CA ARG A 34 16.38 -2.12 11.51
C ARG A 34 16.01 -3.60 11.71
N SER A 35 16.96 -4.39 12.17
CA SER A 35 16.77 -5.84 12.38
C SER A 35 15.61 -6.16 13.32
N ASP A 36 15.50 -5.45 14.44
CA ASP A 36 14.43 -5.63 15.42
C ASP A 36 13.04 -5.30 14.86
N ALA A 37 12.94 -4.23 14.06
CA ALA A 37 11.70 -3.88 13.37
C ALA A 37 11.31 -4.95 12.33
N VAL A 38 12.29 -5.53 11.62
CA VAL A 38 12.03 -6.61 10.67
C VAL A 38 11.55 -7.89 11.37
N GLU A 39 12.17 -8.26 12.48
CA GLU A 39 11.74 -9.40 13.30
C GLU A 39 10.31 -9.24 13.80
N ALA A 40 9.97 -8.08 14.37
CA ALA A 40 8.60 -7.79 14.82
C ALA A 40 7.57 -7.81 13.68
N CYS A 41 7.94 -7.30 12.50
CA CYS A 41 7.08 -7.40 11.31
C CYS A 41 6.81 -8.86 10.92
N TRP A 42 7.83 -9.72 10.98
CA TRP A 42 7.67 -11.15 10.69
C TRP A 42 6.81 -11.85 11.73
N GLU A 43 6.98 -11.57 13.02
CA GLU A 43 6.12 -12.11 14.07
C GLU A 43 4.63 -11.79 13.85
N TYR A 44 4.33 -10.60 13.32
CA TYR A 44 2.96 -10.19 13.01
C TYR A 44 2.41 -10.82 11.73
N VAL A 45 3.23 -10.94 10.68
CA VAL A 45 2.79 -11.43 9.36
C VAL A 45 2.70 -12.97 9.31
N GLN A 46 3.54 -13.68 10.07
CA GLN A 46 3.62 -15.15 10.01
C GLN A 46 2.28 -15.85 10.29
N PRO A 47 1.49 -15.49 11.33
CA PRO A 47 0.20 -16.14 11.58
C PRO A 47 -0.81 -15.95 10.43
N ILE A 48 -0.75 -14.83 9.71
CA ILE A 48 -1.61 -14.54 8.56
C ILE A 48 -1.24 -15.45 7.38
N LEU A 49 0.06 -15.66 7.17
CA LEU A 49 0.55 -16.59 6.14
C LEU A 49 0.17 -18.04 6.46
N ASP A 50 0.26 -18.44 7.73
CA ASP A 50 -0.10 -19.79 8.17
C ASP A 50 -1.60 -20.06 7.99
N PHE A 51 -2.45 -19.05 8.23
CA PHE A 51 -3.90 -19.10 8.03
C PHE A 51 -4.31 -19.32 6.56
N LYS A 52 -3.49 -18.87 5.60
CA LYS A 52 -3.76 -19.02 4.15
C LYS A 52 -3.86 -20.48 3.69
N ASN A 53 -3.37 -21.44 4.47
CA ASN A 53 -3.48 -22.86 4.14
C ASN A 53 -4.95 -23.38 4.22
N ASP A 54 -5.89 -22.56 4.68
CA ASP A 54 -7.33 -22.84 4.62
C ASP A 54 -7.95 -22.33 3.28
N PRO A 55 -8.51 -23.22 2.43
CA PRO A 55 -9.11 -22.84 1.16
C PRO A 55 -10.37 -21.95 1.27
N GLN A 56 -10.98 -21.80 2.45
CA GLN A 56 -12.10 -20.87 2.66
C GLN A 56 -11.67 -19.40 2.81
N ALA A 57 -10.37 -19.12 2.92
CA ALA A 57 -9.86 -17.78 3.24
C ALA A 57 -9.69 -16.83 2.04
N LEU A 58 -10.01 -17.25 0.81
CA LEU A 58 -9.72 -16.48 -0.41
C LEU A 58 -10.99 -15.91 -1.07
N PHE A 59 -11.04 -14.59 -1.19
CA PHE A 59 -12.07 -13.87 -1.95
C PHE A 59 -11.55 -13.45 -3.32
N GLY A 60 -12.34 -13.68 -4.36
CA GLY A 60 -12.06 -13.23 -5.71
C GLY A 60 -12.57 -11.82 -5.97
N TYR A 61 -11.92 -11.10 -6.89
CA TYR A 61 -12.36 -9.79 -7.36
C TYR A 61 -12.01 -9.63 -8.85
N ALA A 62 -12.76 -8.79 -9.56
CA ALA A 62 -12.52 -8.54 -10.98
C ALA A 62 -11.27 -7.66 -11.18
N CYS A 63 -10.52 -7.90 -12.25
CA CYS A 63 -9.38 -7.07 -12.63
C CYS A 63 -9.82 -5.61 -12.86
N GLY A 64 -9.01 -4.65 -12.42
CA GLY A 64 -9.33 -3.22 -12.53
C GLY A 64 -10.18 -2.66 -11.39
N THR A 65 -10.72 -3.51 -10.50
CA THR A 65 -11.46 -3.09 -9.30
C THR A 65 -10.55 -2.90 -8.09
N TRP A 66 -11.03 -2.18 -7.07
CA TRP A 66 -10.30 -1.92 -5.81
C TRP A 66 -10.23 -3.12 -4.85
N GLY A 67 -10.76 -4.28 -5.22
CA GLY A 67 -10.75 -5.49 -4.42
C GLY A 67 -12.15 -6.06 -4.13
N PRO A 68 -12.22 -7.11 -3.30
CA PRO A 68 -13.48 -7.78 -2.98
C PRO A 68 -14.32 -6.95 -1.99
N LYS A 69 -15.64 -7.17 -1.98
CA LYS A 69 -16.59 -6.46 -1.10
C LYS A 69 -16.23 -6.63 0.39
N GLU A 70 -15.65 -7.77 0.74
CA GLU A 70 -15.24 -8.11 2.10
C GLU A 70 -14.18 -7.14 2.65
N SER A 71 -13.39 -6.49 1.77
CA SER A 71 -12.45 -5.43 2.15
C SER A 71 -13.17 -4.17 2.62
N HIS A 72 -14.30 -3.82 1.99
CA HIS A 72 -15.12 -2.69 2.42
C HIS A 72 -15.86 -3.02 3.72
N ASP A 73 -16.49 -4.19 3.79
CA ASP A 73 -17.19 -4.66 4.99
C ASP A 73 -16.28 -4.70 6.23
N LEU A 74 -14.99 -5.01 6.05
CA LEU A 74 -14.00 -5.01 7.13
C LEU A 74 -13.85 -3.61 7.76
N LEU A 75 -13.76 -2.55 6.95
CA LEU A 75 -13.61 -1.18 7.45
C LEU A 75 -14.94 -0.64 8.00
N SER A 76 -16.07 -0.99 7.37
CA SER A 76 -17.40 -0.53 7.76
C SER A 76 -17.81 -1.01 9.15
N LYS A 77 -17.27 -2.15 9.63
CA LYS A 77 -17.43 -2.61 11.02
C LYS A 77 -16.95 -1.58 12.06
N ASP A 78 -15.92 -0.82 11.72
CA ASP A 78 -15.37 0.25 12.56
C ASP A 78 -15.90 1.64 12.16
N GLY A 79 -16.94 1.70 11.31
CA GLY A 79 -17.51 2.95 10.80
C GLY A 79 -16.55 3.73 9.89
N ARG A 80 -15.60 3.04 9.26
CA ARG A 80 -14.60 3.63 8.35
C ARG A 80 -14.88 3.23 6.91
N GLU A 81 -14.42 4.06 5.98
CA GLU A 81 -14.53 3.81 4.55
C GLU A 81 -13.20 4.07 3.86
N TRP A 82 -12.96 3.37 2.76
CA TRP A 82 -11.80 3.59 1.90
C TRP A 82 -11.87 4.95 1.22
N ARG A 83 -10.74 5.67 1.20
CA ARG A 83 -10.61 6.91 0.43
C ARG A 83 -10.14 6.58 -0.99
N PHE A 84 -11.04 6.63 -1.96
CA PHE A 84 -10.71 6.42 -3.36
C PHE A 84 -10.34 7.74 -4.04
N PRO A 85 -9.13 7.86 -4.63
CA PRO A 85 -8.67 9.10 -5.28
C PRO A 85 -9.21 9.31 -6.71
N CYS A 86 -10.11 8.45 -7.22
CA CYS A 86 -10.58 8.52 -8.62
C CYS A 86 -11.73 9.51 -8.83
N LYS A 87 -11.75 10.12 -10.03
CA LYS A 87 -12.61 11.26 -10.40
C LYS A 87 -14.03 10.86 -10.85
N ASN A 88 -14.23 9.60 -11.23
CA ASN A 88 -15.52 9.04 -11.65
C ASN A 88 -15.86 7.87 -10.73
N LEU A 89 -16.82 8.06 -9.81
CA LEU A 89 -17.71 6.97 -9.43
C LEU A 89 -18.60 6.75 -10.65
N THR A 90 -18.25 5.82 -11.55
CA THR A 90 -19.24 5.31 -12.50
C THR A 90 -20.40 4.71 -11.71
N ASP A 91 -21.59 4.71 -12.29
CA ASP A 91 -22.87 4.22 -11.71
C ASP A 91 -22.91 2.68 -11.50
N THR A 92 -21.72 2.10 -11.33
CA THR A 92 -21.43 0.70 -11.04
C THR A 92 -20.80 0.66 -9.65
N ASP A 93 -21.17 -0.31 -8.82
CA ASP A 93 -20.66 -0.51 -7.44
C ASP A 93 -19.14 -0.75 -7.33
N TYR A 94 -18.40 -0.57 -8.44
CA TYR A 94 -16.96 -0.74 -8.54
C TYR A 94 -16.36 0.48 -9.24
N CYS A 95 -15.41 1.14 -8.57
CA CYS A 95 -14.50 2.06 -9.23
C CYS A 95 -13.52 1.21 -10.06
N GLU A 96 -13.59 1.33 -11.39
CA GLU A 96 -12.59 0.76 -12.30
C GLU A 96 -11.43 1.77 -12.50
N LEU A 97 -10.20 1.26 -12.59
CA LEU A 97 -8.98 2.05 -12.88
C LEU A 97 -8.93 2.56 -14.33
#